data_AF-A0A8C0S9B4-F1
#
_entry.id   AF-A0A8C0S9B4-F1
#
_cell.length_a   1.000
_cell.length_b   1.000
_cell.length_c   1.000
_cell.angle_alpha   90.00
_cell.angle_beta   90.00
_cell.angle_gamma   90.00
#
_symmetry.space_group_name_H-M   'P 1'
#
loop_
_entity.id
_entity.type
_entity.pdbx_description
1 polymer ?
#
loop_
_entity_poly.entity_id
_entity_poly.type
_entity_poly.pdbx_seq_one_letter_code
_entity_poly.pdbx_strand_id
1 'polypeptide(L)'
;MSLTKAERTIILSMWGKISTQADAIGTEALERLFASFPQTKTYFPHFELRAGSAHLRAHGAKVVAALGDAVRSLDDVAGALSRLSELHAYILRVDPVNFKLLSHCLLVTLPRTSPPTSRPTPTPRGTSSCRSCPAS
;
A
#
# COMPACT_ATOMS: atom_id res chain seq x y z
N MET A 1 2.47 -4.21 18.35
CA MET A 1 2.66 -5.18 17.24
C MET A 1 3.70 -4.59 16.31
N SER A 2 4.82 -5.29 16.08
CA SER A 2 5.87 -4.82 15.18
C SER A 2 5.89 -5.72 13.94
N LEU A 3 6.15 -5.12 12.78
CA LEU A 3 6.25 -5.83 11.51
C LEU A 3 7.51 -6.71 11.50
N THR A 4 7.38 -7.96 11.07
CA THR A 4 8.50 -8.86 10.79
C THR A 4 9.33 -8.37 9.61
N LYS A 5 10.57 -8.86 9.50
CA LYS A 5 11.45 -8.53 8.36
C LYS A 5 10.83 -8.90 7.00
N ALA A 6 10.09 -10.01 6.95
CA ALA A 6 9.40 -10.46 5.74
C ALA A 6 8.28 -9.48 5.36
N GLU A 7 7.42 -9.09 6.31
CA GLU A 7 6.35 -8.12 6.07
C GLU A 7 6.88 -6.75 5.62
N ARG A 8 7.96 -6.26 6.24
CA ARG A 8 8.62 -5.02 5.83
C ARG A 8 9.09 -5.07 4.39
N THR A 9 9.68 -6.20 3.98
CA THR A 9 10.16 -6.39 2.61
C THR A 9 9.00 -6.38 1.61
N ILE A 10 7.88 -7.01 1.96
CA ILE A 10 6.67 -7.01 1.13
C ILE A 10 6.13 -5.59 0.98
N ILE A 11 6.01 -4.84 2.09
CA ILE A 11 5.51 -3.46 2.08
C ILE A 11 6.38 -2.57 1.19
N LEU A 12 7.72 -2.65 1.32
CA LEU A 12 8.64 -1.85 0.51
C LEU A 12 8.55 -2.20 -0.99
N SER A 13 8.45 -3.50 -1.31
CA SER A 13 8.29 -3.97 -2.68
C SER A 13 6.97 -3.50 -3.31
N MET A 14 5.87 -3.57 -2.55
CA MET A 14 4.57 -3.03 -2.96
C MET A 14 4.62 -1.52 -3.15
N TRP A 15 5.22 -0.81 -2.20
CA TRP A 15 5.32 0.64 -2.22
C TRP A 15 6.05 1.15 -3.47
N GLY A 16 7.11 0.46 -3.91
CA GLY A 16 7.83 0.81 -5.14
C GLY A 16 6.94 0.81 -6.39
N LYS A 17 5.86 0.02 -6.41
CA LYS A 17 4.87 0.03 -7.50
C LYS A 17 3.81 1.10 -7.27
N ILE A 18 3.31 1.22 -6.05
CA ILE A 18 2.25 2.16 -5.65
C ILE A 18 2.71 3.61 -5.88
N SER A 19 3.95 3.94 -5.52
CA SER A 19 4.48 5.30 -5.63
C SER A 19 4.48 5.85 -7.06
N THR A 20 4.62 4.98 -8.07
CA THR A 20 4.57 5.38 -9.48
C THR A 20 3.17 5.76 -9.98
N GLN A 21 2.13 5.39 -9.24
CA GLN A 21 0.73 5.62 -9.58
C GLN A 21 -0.04 6.25 -8.41
N ALA A 22 0.66 7.00 -7.55
CA ALA A 22 0.12 7.50 -6.29
C ALA A 22 -1.17 8.31 -6.48
N ASP A 23 -1.21 9.21 -7.46
CA ASP A 23 -2.37 10.05 -7.74
C ASP A 23 -3.58 9.21 -8.17
N ALA A 24 -3.37 8.22 -9.06
CA ALA A 24 -4.45 7.37 -9.56
C ALA A 24 -5.00 6.48 -8.44
N ILE A 25 -4.12 5.81 -7.68
CA ILE A 25 -4.50 4.92 -6.57
C ILE A 25 -5.24 5.71 -5.48
N GLY A 26 -4.73 6.89 -5.11
CA GLY A 26 -5.38 7.73 -4.09
C GLY A 26 -6.76 8.20 -4.53
N THR A 27 -6.90 8.62 -5.79
CA THR A 27 -8.18 9.07 -6.33
C THR A 27 -9.19 7.93 -6.37
N GLU A 28 -8.81 6.78 -6.93
CA GLU A 28 -9.69 5.62 -7.05
C GLU A 28 -10.12 5.08 -5.67
N ALA A 29 -9.21 5.05 -4.69
CA ALA A 29 -9.54 4.63 -3.33
C ALA A 29 -10.59 5.55 -2.68
N LEU A 30 -10.50 6.86 -2.88
CA LEU A 30 -11.49 7.83 -2.39
C LEU A 30 -12.82 7.72 -3.15
N GLU A 31 -12.79 7.54 -4.47
CA GLU A 31 -14.00 7.32 -5.26
C GLU A 31 -14.75 6.06 -4.78
N ARG A 32 -14.03 4.96 -4.55
CA ARG A 32 -14.58 3.73 -3.97
C ARG A 32 -15.14 3.96 -2.56
N LEU A 33 -14.43 4.70 -1.71
CA LEU A 33 -14.89 5.03 -0.36
C LEU A 33 -16.23 5.77 -0.40
N PHE A 34 -16.33 6.82 -1.20
CA PHE A 34 -17.55 7.63 -1.27
C PHE A 34 -18.71 6.93 -1.98
N ALA A 35 -18.42 6.03 -2.92
CA ALA A 35 -19.44 5.22 -3.58
C ALA A 35 -19.99 4.12 -2.65
N SER A 36 -19.10 3.37 -1.97
CA SER A 36 -19.48 2.24 -1.13
C SER A 36 -19.95 2.64 0.28
N PHE A 37 -19.46 3.78 0.79
CA PHE A 37 -19.71 4.24 2.15
C PHE A 37 -20.12 5.73 2.16
N PRO A 38 -21.33 6.07 1.69
CA PRO A 38 -21.76 7.46 1.52
C PRO A 38 -21.71 8.31 2.80
N GLN A 39 -21.80 7.71 3.99
CA GLN A 39 -21.69 8.41 5.27
C GLN A 39 -20.35 9.16 5.41
N THR A 40 -19.29 8.68 4.76
CA THR A 40 -17.96 9.31 4.78
C THR A 40 -17.93 10.67 4.06
N LYS A 41 -18.90 10.97 3.19
CA LYS A 41 -18.99 12.24 2.46
C LYS A 41 -19.22 13.44 3.40
N THR A 42 -19.79 13.20 4.58
CA THR A 42 -20.09 14.24 5.58
C THR A 42 -18.84 14.98 6.07
N TYR A 43 -17.67 14.35 6.02
CA TYR A 43 -16.39 14.97 6.36
C TYR A 43 -15.85 15.92 5.28
N PHE A 44 -16.48 15.97 4.10
CA PHE A 44 -16.02 16.72 2.94
C PHE A 44 -17.10 17.66 2.36
N PRO A 45 -17.75 18.52 3.18
CA PRO A 45 -18.89 19.32 2.74
C PRO A 45 -18.53 20.37 1.68
N HIS A 46 -17.26 20.77 1.61
CA HIS A 46 -16.75 21.76 0.65
C HIS A 46 -16.06 21.13 -0.57
N PHE A 47 -16.12 19.80 -0.69
CA PHE A 47 -15.49 19.11 -1.80
C PHE A 47 -16.50 18.79 -2.88
N GLU A 48 -16.02 18.87 -4.11
CA GLU A 48 -16.69 18.28 -5.23
C GLU A 48 -16.32 16.79 -5.28
N LEU A 49 -17.27 15.90 -4.98
CA LEU A 49 -17.01 14.46 -4.80
C LEU A 49 -17.40 13.60 -6.01
N ARG A 50 -17.53 14.21 -7.20
CA ARG A 50 -17.77 13.45 -8.44
C ARG A 50 -16.49 12.78 -8.92
N ALA A 51 -16.63 11.66 -9.62
CA ALA A 51 -15.50 10.99 -10.25
C ALA A 51 -14.72 11.95 -11.16
N GLY A 52 -13.40 11.89 -11.11
CA GLY A 52 -12.52 12.80 -11.86
C GLY A 52 -12.42 14.24 -11.32
N SER A 53 -13.00 14.53 -10.15
CA SER A 53 -12.87 15.83 -9.48
C SER A 53 -11.41 16.16 -9.17
N ALA A 54 -11.01 17.41 -9.41
CA ALA A 54 -9.70 17.91 -9.03
C ALA A 54 -9.50 17.90 -7.50
N HIS A 55 -10.57 18.07 -6.71
CA HIS A 55 -10.51 18.00 -5.25
C HIS A 55 -10.19 16.58 -4.78
N LEU A 56 -10.84 15.57 -5.38
CA LEU A 56 -10.57 14.17 -5.08
C LEU A 56 -9.14 13.79 -5.43
N ARG A 57 -8.66 14.20 -6.62
CA ARG A 57 -7.29 13.91 -7.05
C ARG A 57 -6.25 14.53 -6.14
N ALA A 58 -6.40 15.82 -5.82
CA ALA A 58 -5.48 16.52 -4.94
C ALA A 58 -5.47 15.95 -3.51
N HIS A 59 -6.62 15.50 -3.00
CA HIS A 59 -6.68 14.89 -1.67
C HIS A 59 -6.19 13.45 -1.66
N GLY A 60 -6.49 12.66 -2.69
CA GLY A 60 -5.97 11.31 -2.88
C GLY A 60 -4.44 11.28 -2.89
N ALA A 61 -3.82 12.24 -3.58
CA ALA A 61 -2.37 12.42 -3.58
C ALA A 61 -1.82 12.66 -2.15
N LYS A 62 -2.50 13.47 -1.33
CA LYS A 62 -2.11 13.71 0.08
C LYS A 62 -2.24 12.45 0.94
N VAL A 63 -3.29 11.66 0.74
CA VAL A 63 -3.49 10.38 1.46
C VAL A 63 -2.36 9.41 1.13
N VAL A 64 -2.03 9.26 -0.16
CA VAL A 64 -0.94 8.35 -0.56
C VAL A 64 0.42 8.89 -0.12
N ALA A 65 0.65 10.20 -0.17
CA ALA A 65 1.89 10.80 0.37
C ALA A 65 2.09 10.46 1.86
N ALA A 66 1.04 10.57 2.67
CA ALA A 66 1.08 10.18 4.08
C ALA A 66 1.36 8.69 4.29
N LEU A 67 0.80 7.80 3.44
CA LEU A 67 1.19 6.38 3.45
C LEU A 67 2.67 6.21 3.12
N GLY A 68 3.20 7.01 2.20
CA GLY A 68 4.62 7.02 1.88
C GLY A 68 5.50 7.44 3.04
N ASP A 69 5.05 8.41 3.85
CA ASP A 69 5.76 8.83 5.06
C ASP A 69 5.80 7.69 6.08
N ALA A 70 4.68 6.98 6.26
CA ALA A 70 4.62 5.79 7.10
C ALA A 70 5.52 4.65 6.60
N VAL A 71 5.60 4.42 5.28
CA VAL A 71 6.48 3.40 4.69
C VAL A 71 7.96 3.76 4.84
N ARG A 72 8.32 5.05 4.84
CA ARG A 72 9.70 5.48 5.10
C ARG A 72 10.10 5.32 6.58
N SER A 73 9.12 5.28 7.47
CA SER A 73 9.30 5.18 8.92
C SER A 73 8.60 3.97 9.52
N LEU A 74 8.80 2.77 8.94
CA LEU A 74 8.13 1.53 9.41
C LEU A 74 8.46 1.13 10.86
N ASP A 75 9.57 1.63 11.41
CA ASP A 75 9.95 1.42 12.81
C ASP A 75 9.26 2.39 13.77
N ASP A 76 8.78 3.54 13.28
CA ASP A 76 8.07 4.57 14.07
C ASP A 76 6.95 5.23 13.25
N VAL A 77 5.94 4.45 12.90
CA VAL A 77 4.77 4.93 12.15
C VAL A 77 3.97 5.95 12.99
N ALA A 78 3.91 5.76 14.30
CA ALA A 78 3.19 6.64 15.20
C ALA A 78 3.81 8.05 15.24
N GLY A 79 5.14 8.14 15.35
CA GLY A 79 5.85 9.41 15.26
C GLY A 79 5.68 10.06 13.89
N ALA A 80 5.84 9.30 12.80
CA ALA A 80 5.72 9.81 11.43
C ALA A 80 4.33 10.39 11.12
N LEU A 81 3.27 9.79 11.66
CA LEU A 81 1.89 10.22 11.43
C LEU A 81 1.28 11.03 12.58
N SER A 82 2.04 11.40 13.60
CA SER A 82 1.57 12.08 14.82
C SER A 82 0.70 13.31 14.53
N ARG A 83 1.21 14.25 13.73
CA ARG A 83 0.47 15.47 13.33
C ARG A 83 -0.81 15.15 12.56
N LEU A 84 -0.79 14.11 11.73
CA LEU A 84 -1.97 13.69 10.96
C LEU A 84 -3.02 13.08 11.88
N SER A 85 -2.58 12.31 12.88
CA SER A 85 -3.43 11.73 13.92
C SER A 85 -4.14 12.84 14.71
N GLU A 86 -3.41 13.86 15.17
CA GLU A 86 -3.97 15.00 15.89
C GLU A 86 -5.01 15.76 15.04
N LEU A 87 -4.69 16.03 13.78
CA LEU A 87 -5.61 16.66 12.83
C LEU A 87 -6.93 15.88 12.72
N HIS A 88 -6.85 14.56 12.52
CA HIS A 88 -8.06 13.75 12.34
C HIS A 88 -8.85 13.53 13.63
N ALA A 89 -8.17 13.40 14.77
CA ALA A 89 -8.81 13.14 16.05
C ALA A 89 -9.46 14.39 16.65
N TYR A 90 -8.75 15.51 16.68
CA TYR A 90 -9.17 16.68 17.45
C TYR A 90 -9.82 17.78 16.60
N ILE A 91 -9.30 18.01 15.40
CA ILE A 91 -9.79 19.08 14.51
C ILE A 91 -10.92 18.57 13.63
N LEU A 92 -10.69 17.48 12.88
CA LEU A 92 -11.68 16.92 11.96
C LEU A 92 -12.67 15.97 12.65
N ARG A 93 -12.30 15.42 13.81
CA ARG A 93 -13.11 14.50 14.62
C ARG A 93 -13.68 13.33 13.82
N VAL A 94 -12.83 12.72 13.00
CA VAL A 94 -13.21 11.56 12.18
C VAL A 94 -13.42 10.35 13.06
N ASP A 95 -14.57 9.67 12.92
CA ASP A 95 -14.83 8.45 13.67
C ASP A 95 -13.80 7.36 13.27
N PRO A 96 -13.13 6.72 14.25
CA PRO A 96 -12.15 5.66 14.01
C PRO A 96 -12.61 4.55 13.06
N VAL A 97 -13.92 4.28 12.97
CA VAL A 97 -14.47 3.26 12.05
C VAL A 97 -14.17 3.58 10.58
N ASN A 98 -14.13 4.85 10.20
CA ASN A 98 -13.96 5.27 8.80
C ASN A 98 -12.55 4.97 8.27
N PHE A 99 -11.54 4.91 9.14
CA PHE A 99 -10.19 4.52 8.74
C PHE A 99 -10.12 3.07 8.27
N LYS A 100 -10.95 2.18 8.84
CA LYS A 100 -11.04 0.78 8.39
C LYS A 100 -11.69 0.69 7.01
N LEU A 101 -12.67 1.55 6.73
CA LEU A 101 -13.33 1.64 5.41
C LEU A 101 -12.35 2.13 4.34
N LEU A 102 -11.61 3.21 4.62
CA LEU A 102 -10.58 3.72 3.72
C LEU A 102 -9.47 2.67 3.50
N SER A 103 -9.02 2.00 4.56
CA SER A 103 -8.02 0.92 4.45
C SER A 103 -8.51 -0.21 3.55
N HIS A 104 -9.78 -0.61 3.67
CA HIS A 104 -10.38 -1.60 2.79
C HIS A 104 -10.41 -1.13 1.33
N CYS A 105 -10.87 0.08 1.06
CA CYS A 105 -10.90 0.64 -0.30
C CYS A 105 -9.50 0.74 -0.91
N LEU A 106 -8.49 1.13 -0.13
CA LEU A 106 -7.09 1.10 -0.56
C LEU A 106 -6.67 -0.31 -0.96
N LEU A 107 -6.85 -1.31 -0.09
CA LEU A 107 -6.47 -2.70 -0.38
C LEU A 107 -7.13 -3.26 -1.65
N VAL A 108 -8.39 -2.90 -1.93
CA VAL A 108 -9.09 -3.32 -3.15
C VAL A 108 -8.56 -2.59 -4.39
N THR A 109 -8.07 -1.36 -4.24
CA THR A 109 -7.46 -0.56 -5.32
C THR A 109 -6.04 -1.02 -5.63
N LEU A 110 -5.33 -1.56 -4.64
CA LEU A 110 -3.95 -2.00 -4.84
C LEU A 110 -3.88 -3.13 -5.89
N PRO A 111 -2.91 -3.07 -6.82
CA PRO A 111 -2.71 -4.14 -7.78
C PRO A 111 -2.38 -5.45 -7.05
N ARG A 112 -3.02 -6.55 -7.46
CA ARG A 112 -2.74 -7.88 -6.88
C ARG A 112 -1.26 -8.19 -7.05
N THR A 113 -0.55 -8.27 -5.93
CA THR A 113 0.82 -8.76 -5.93
C THR A 113 0.80 -10.24 -6.28
N SER A 114 1.33 -10.61 -7.45
CA SER A 114 1.74 -12.00 -7.64
C SER A 114 2.83 -12.29 -6.60
N PRO A 115 2.78 -13.42 -5.87
CA PRO A 115 3.87 -13.78 -4.99
C PRO A 115 5.17 -13.79 -5.81
N PRO A 116 6.31 -13.31 -5.26
CA PRO A 116 7.58 -13.49 -5.92
C PRO A 116 7.75 -14.99 -6.14
N THR A 117 7.82 -15.40 -7.41
CA THR A 117 8.14 -16.78 -7.78
C THR A 117 9.43 -17.14 -7.06
N SER A 118 9.34 -17.91 -5.97
CA SER A 118 10.48 -18.58 -5.39
C SER A 118 10.94 -19.56 -6.46
N ARG A 119 11.84 -19.11 -7.33
CA ARG A 119 12.54 -19.98 -8.26
C ARG A 119 13.24 -21.01 -7.37
N PRO A 120 12.94 -22.31 -7.46
CA PRO A 120 13.72 -23.29 -6.72
C PRO A 120 15.15 -23.17 -7.21
N THR A 121 16.05 -22.86 -6.29
CA THR A 121 17.51 -22.92 -6.50
C THR A 121 17.84 -24.27 -7.13
N PRO A 122 18.51 -24.33 -8.30
CA PRO A 122 19.01 -25.60 -8.80
C PRO A 122 20.13 -26.06 -7.86
N THR A 123 19.86 -27.11 -7.08
CA THR A 123 20.83 -27.79 -6.23
C THR A 123 21.97 -28.32 -7.10
N PRO A 124 23.24 -27.95 -6.87
CA PRO A 124 24.35 -28.60 -7.56
C PRO A 124 24.86 -29.76 -6.70
N ARG A 125 24.49 -31.00 -7.02
CA ARG A 125 25.41 -32.14 -6.86
C ARG A 125 24.85 -33.46 -7.37
N GLY A 126 25.63 -34.06 -8.25
CA GLY A 126 25.60 -35.46 -8.62
C GLY A 126 26.87 -35.78 -9.39
N THR A 127 28.03 -35.67 -8.72
CA THR A 127 29.29 -36.21 -9.23
C THR A 127 29.20 -37.73 -9.21
N SER A 128 29.15 -38.38 -10.37
CA SER A 128 29.59 -39.76 -10.51
C SER A 128 30.63 -39.83 -11.61
N SER A 129 31.88 -39.88 -11.16
CA SER A 129 33.04 -40.36 -11.89
C SER A 129 32.79 -41.80 -12.34
N CYS A 130 32.89 -42.09 -13.64
CA CYS A 130 33.31 -43.39 -14.14
C CYS A 130 34.30 -43.18 -15.30
N ARG A 131 35.58 -43.42 -15.00
CA ARG A 131 36.64 -43.74 -15.96
C ARG A 131 36.23 -44.97 -16.80
N SER A 132 36.62 -45.01 -18.08
CA SER A 132 37.55 -46.01 -18.67
C SER A 132 37.34 -46.22 -20.19
N CYS A 133 38.24 -45.63 -21.01
CA CYS A 133 38.93 -46.13 -22.23
C CYS A 133 38.14 -46.75 -23.45
N PRO A 134 38.79 -47.07 -24.60
CA PRO A 134 39.33 -46.13 -25.59
C PRO A 134 38.91 -46.46 -27.06
N ALA A 135 39.48 -45.66 -27.97
CA ALA A 135 39.42 -45.66 -29.44
C ALA A 135 39.28 -47.01 -30.19
N SER A 136 38.53 -46.95 -31.29
CA SER A 136 38.87 -47.53 -32.59
C SER A 136 38.29 -46.64 -33.69
#